data_AF-A0A8S1WZ17-F1
#
_entry.id   AF-A0A8S1WZ17-F1
#
_cell.length_a   1.000
_cell.length_b   1.000
_cell.length_c   1.000
_cell.angle_alpha   90.00
_cell.angle_beta   90.00
_cell.angle_gamma   90.00
#
_symmetry.space_group_name_H-M   'P 1'
#
loop_
_entity.id
_entity.type
_entity.pdbx_description
1 polymer ?
#
loop_
_entity_poly.entity_id
_entity_poly.type
_entity_poly.pdbx_seq_one_letter_code
_entity_poly.pdbx_strand_id
1 'polypeptide(L)'
;MDSRQSKVIEKIEKAGLLEKHNQLITQGYTNPWFNFKLLKEYNGNLDLVIVAQNENKKRKDKQNAKALKILETMGWLNKHQELVEKGFVQPKKNLKALLGTEGDLTKSIEQLSKKKPFQTDQPIEQIIEQHGFKVQYDKLKEMGYENQKRIVRLLFKFNGNLESIVDKLLNGKMGKNKHCKKIEGKCQKDKTSQEFLEFKQKKKEFKKKLEQLEQNGIHRHKAVKLLAILNGDTDAVIKWFNQIKPQAKAEEQTLQEKQTLAQE
;
A
#
# COMPACT_ATOMS: atom_id res chain seq x y z
N MET A 1 -2.38 29.45 14.13
CA MET A 1 -1.93 28.63 12.98
C MET A 1 -1.55 27.24 13.47
N ASP A 2 -1.80 26.19 12.67
CA ASP A 2 -1.39 24.81 13.01
C ASP A 2 0.14 24.74 13.14
N SER A 3 0.67 24.23 14.26
CA SER A 3 2.11 24.15 14.57
C SER A 3 2.94 23.52 13.43
N ARG A 4 2.32 22.64 12.64
CA ARG A 4 2.96 22.03 11.47
C ARG A 4 3.08 22.96 10.28
N GLN A 5 2.12 23.84 10.05
CA GLN A 5 2.18 24.79 8.94
C GLN A 5 3.25 25.85 9.19
N SER A 6 3.34 26.37 10.43
CA SER A 6 4.39 27.32 10.82
C SER A 6 5.80 26.76 10.60
N LYS A 7 6.06 25.51 11.02
CA LYS A 7 7.34 24.82 10.76
C LYS A 7 7.68 24.63 9.27
N VAL A 8 6.67 24.59 8.41
CA VAL A 8 6.89 24.49 6.96
C VAL A 8 7.18 25.87 6.38
N ILE A 9 6.50 26.92 6.84
CA ILE A 9 6.77 28.30 6.45
C ILE A 9 8.22 28.68 6.80
N GLU A 10 8.70 28.34 8.00
CA GLU A 10 10.12 28.54 8.37
C GLU A 10 11.10 27.84 7.41
N LYS A 11 10.74 26.66 6.87
CA LYS A 11 11.57 25.96 5.88
C LYS A 11 11.55 26.63 4.51
N ILE A 12 10.41 27.18 4.13
CA ILE A 12 10.27 27.97 2.90
C ILE A 12 11.15 29.21 2.98
N GLU A 13 11.10 29.90 4.12
CA GLU A 13 11.88 31.11 4.40
C GLU A 13 13.39 30.82 4.39
N LYS A 14 13.84 29.79 5.13
CA LYS A 14 15.25 29.35 5.12
C LYS A 14 15.75 28.93 3.74
N ALA A 15 14.87 28.53 2.84
CA ALA A 15 15.21 28.16 1.47
C ALA A 15 15.18 29.36 0.48
N GLY A 16 14.86 30.57 0.93
CA GLY A 16 14.73 31.74 0.07
C GLY A 16 13.54 31.67 -0.89
N LEU A 17 12.49 30.91 -0.55
CA LEU A 17 11.34 30.64 -1.42
C LEU A 17 10.04 31.32 -0.95
N LEU A 18 10.12 32.18 0.08
CA LEU A 18 8.95 32.77 0.73
C LEU A 18 8.13 33.64 -0.23
N GLU A 19 8.78 34.49 -1.02
CA GLU A 19 8.11 35.35 -1.98
C GLU A 19 7.34 34.53 -3.03
N LYS A 20 7.97 33.50 -3.59
CA LYS A 20 7.34 32.58 -4.54
C LYS A 20 6.17 31.81 -3.92
N HIS A 21 6.29 31.42 -2.66
CA HIS A 21 5.18 30.81 -1.92
C HIS A 21 3.99 31.76 -1.78
N ASN A 22 4.24 33.04 -1.49
CA ASN A 22 3.19 34.06 -1.39
C ASN A 22 2.52 34.32 -2.75
N GLN A 23 3.28 34.31 -3.85
CA GLN A 23 2.72 34.39 -5.20
C GLN A 23 1.83 33.18 -5.55
N LEU A 24 2.17 31.98 -5.07
CA LEU A 24 1.29 30.82 -5.22
C LEU A 24 0.03 30.95 -4.36
N ILE A 25 0.11 31.55 -3.17
CA ILE A 25 -1.07 31.80 -2.32
C ILE A 25 -2.04 32.77 -3.00
N THR A 26 -1.55 33.86 -3.61
CA THR A 26 -2.43 34.83 -4.30
C THR A 26 -3.15 34.20 -5.49
N GLN A 27 -2.56 33.17 -6.11
CA GLN A 27 -3.19 32.35 -7.14
C GLN A 27 -4.12 31.24 -6.60
N GLY A 28 -4.35 31.18 -5.28
CA GLY A 28 -5.24 30.21 -4.63
C GLY A 28 -4.58 28.90 -4.20
N TYR A 29 -3.27 28.73 -4.40
CA TYR A 29 -2.53 27.55 -3.93
C TYR A 29 -2.07 27.77 -2.49
N THR A 30 -2.92 27.46 -1.52
CA THR A 30 -2.70 27.81 -0.12
C THR A 30 -1.93 26.80 0.71
N ASN A 31 -1.58 25.62 0.17
CA ASN A 31 -0.94 24.55 0.95
C ASN A 31 0.59 24.76 1.05
N PRO A 32 1.15 25.14 2.22
CA PRO A 32 2.56 25.51 2.31
C PRO A 32 3.50 24.33 2.07
N TRP A 33 3.13 23.14 2.53
CA TRP A 33 3.97 21.95 2.36
C TRP A 33 4.07 21.52 0.90
N PHE A 34 2.95 21.60 0.19
CA PHE A 34 2.92 21.25 -1.23
C PHE A 34 3.66 22.28 -2.07
N ASN A 35 3.44 23.58 -1.80
CA ASN A 35 4.16 24.66 -2.46
C ASN A 35 5.67 24.53 -2.23
N PHE A 36 6.12 24.34 -0.99
CA PHE A 36 7.53 24.13 -0.66
C PHE A 36 8.13 22.95 -1.44
N LYS A 37 7.43 21.82 -1.46
CA LYS A 37 7.91 20.61 -2.16
C LYS A 37 8.11 20.88 -3.65
N LEU A 38 7.12 21.45 -4.33
CA LEU A 38 7.20 21.70 -5.76
C LEU A 38 8.21 22.80 -6.10
N LEU A 39 8.25 23.88 -5.30
CA LEU A 39 9.25 24.93 -5.48
C LEU A 39 10.66 24.35 -5.34
N LYS A 40 10.91 23.44 -4.39
CA LYS A 40 12.21 22.76 -4.28
C LYS A 40 12.48 21.84 -5.49
N GLU A 41 11.49 21.11 -5.96
CA GLU A 41 11.62 20.17 -7.08
C GLU A 41 11.91 20.87 -8.42
N TYR A 42 11.34 22.06 -8.62
CA TYR A 42 11.51 22.86 -9.83
C TYR A 42 12.44 24.07 -9.64
N ASN A 43 13.33 24.04 -8.63
CA ASN A 43 14.31 25.10 -8.36
C ASN A 43 13.71 26.52 -8.27
N GLY A 44 12.49 26.61 -7.75
CA GLY A 44 11.73 27.84 -7.62
C GLY A 44 11.16 28.37 -8.93
N ASN A 45 11.08 27.59 -10.00
CA ASN A 45 10.36 27.99 -11.21
C ASN A 45 8.85 27.93 -10.96
N LEU A 46 8.18 29.09 -10.95
CA LEU A 46 6.76 29.19 -10.64
C LEU A 46 5.86 28.60 -11.72
N ASP A 47 6.19 28.80 -13.00
CA ASP A 47 5.36 28.29 -14.11
C ASP A 47 5.29 26.77 -14.09
N LEU A 48 6.44 26.10 -13.89
CA LEU A 48 6.48 24.65 -13.76
C LEU A 48 5.72 24.15 -12.52
N VAL A 49 5.78 24.88 -11.41
CA VAL A 49 5.02 24.55 -10.20
C VAL A 49 3.51 24.65 -10.46
N ILE A 50 3.05 25.71 -11.12
CA ILE A 50 1.64 25.93 -11.46
C ILE A 50 1.13 24.82 -12.39
N VAL A 51 1.89 24.47 -13.43
CA VAL A 51 1.56 23.35 -14.32
C VAL A 51 1.41 22.05 -13.52
N ALA A 52 2.38 21.74 -12.64
CA ALA A 52 2.33 20.55 -11.80
C ALA A 52 1.15 20.55 -10.79
N GLN A 53 0.79 21.71 -10.23
CA GLN A 53 -0.40 21.86 -9.37
C GLN A 53 -1.67 21.53 -10.15
N ASN A 54 -1.80 22.09 -11.35
CA ASN A 54 -2.96 21.88 -12.22
C ASN A 54 -3.08 20.43 -12.69
N GLU A 55 -1.98 19.78 -13.07
CA GLU A 55 -2.00 18.35 -13.39
C GLU A 55 -2.44 17.49 -12.21
N ASN A 56 -1.96 17.79 -11.01
CA ASN A 56 -2.36 17.07 -9.81
C ASN A 56 -3.84 17.30 -9.47
N LYS A 57 -4.36 18.51 -9.68
CA LYS A 57 -5.79 18.82 -9.56
C LYS A 57 -6.60 17.99 -10.56
N LYS A 58 -6.25 18.01 -11.85
CA LYS A 58 -6.88 17.18 -12.90
C LYS A 58 -6.89 15.69 -12.56
N ARG A 59 -5.78 15.16 -12.02
CA ARG A 59 -5.70 13.76 -11.58
C ARG A 59 -6.65 13.46 -10.43
N LYS A 60 -6.76 14.36 -9.45
CA LYS A 60 -7.71 14.22 -8.33
C LYS A 60 -9.16 14.31 -8.82
N ASP A 61 -9.47 15.25 -9.69
CA ASP A 61 -10.82 15.42 -10.24
C ASP A 61 -11.24 14.18 -11.04
N LYS A 62 -10.34 13.62 -11.86
CA LYS A 62 -10.58 12.34 -12.55
C LYS A 62 -10.85 11.17 -11.58
N GLN A 63 -10.16 11.13 -10.44
CA GLN A 63 -10.43 10.10 -9.42
C GLN A 63 -11.77 10.32 -8.71
N ASN A 64 -12.12 11.57 -8.42
CA ASN A 64 -13.40 11.92 -7.79
C ASN A 64 -14.56 11.63 -8.75
N ALA A 65 -14.44 11.99 -10.02
CA ALA A 65 -15.45 11.67 -11.05
C ALA A 65 -15.67 10.16 -11.19
N LYS A 66 -14.59 9.36 -11.17
CA LYS A 66 -14.71 7.89 -11.13
C LYS A 66 -15.44 7.40 -9.88
N ALA A 67 -15.16 7.98 -8.72
CA ALA A 67 -15.84 7.60 -7.48
C ALA A 67 -17.34 7.95 -7.52
N LEU A 68 -17.69 9.12 -8.05
CA LEU A 68 -19.09 9.53 -8.26
C LEU A 68 -19.84 8.58 -9.19
N LYS A 69 -19.23 8.18 -10.31
CA LYS A 69 -19.83 7.20 -11.22
C LYS A 69 -20.09 5.86 -10.55
N ILE A 70 -19.21 5.40 -9.66
CA ILE A 70 -19.42 4.17 -8.90
C ILE A 70 -20.56 4.34 -7.89
N LEU A 71 -20.59 5.48 -7.19
CA LEU A 71 -21.67 5.80 -6.24
C LEU A 71 -23.04 5.83 -6.94
N GLU A 72 -23.11 6.42 -8.13
CA GLU A 72 -24.30 6.41 -8.99
C GLU A 72 -24.69 4.99 -9.40
N THR A 73 -23.73 4.20 -9.89
CA THR A 73 -23.95 2.79 -10.29
C THR A 73 -24.49 1.93 -9.14
N MET A 74 -24.09 2.21 -7.90
CA MET A 74 -24.54 1.51 -6.70
C MET A 74 -25.85 2.07 -6.11
N GLY A 75 -26.43 3.11 -6.70
CA GLY A 75 -27.61 3.79 -6.15
C GLY A 75 -27.34 4.54 -4.84
N TRP A 76 -26.09 4.91 -4.57
CA TRP A 76 -25.66 5.55 -3.32
C TRP A 76 -25.37 7.06 -3.47
N LEU A 77 -25.82 7.68 -4.57
CA LEU A 77 -25.59 9.10 -4.81
C LEU A 77 -26.23 9.97 -3.72
N ASN A 78 -27.46 9.63 -3.30
CA ASN A 78 -28.15 10.34 -2.21
C ASN A 78 -27.41 10.22 -0.87
N LYS A 79 -26.92 9.01 -0.54
CA LYS A 79 -26.09 8.76 0.64
C LYS A 79 -24.79 9.57 0.61
N HIS A 80 -24.18 9.72 -0.57
CA HIS A 80 -23.03 10.60 -0.74
C HIS A 80 -23.38 12.06 -0.45
N GLN A 81 -24.53 12.54 -0.94
CA GLN A 81 -25.00 13.89 -0.69
C GLN A 81 -25.26 14.15 0.81
N GLU A 82 -25.90 13.22 1.50
CA GLU A 82 -26.10 13.29 2.95
C GLU A 82 -24.75 13.34 3.71
N LEU A 83 -23.75 12.57 3.27
CA LEU A 83 -22.39 12.67 3.82
C LEU A 83 -21.74 14.03 3.54
N VAL A 84 -21.97 14.62 2.37
CA VAL A 84 -21.46 15.97 2.02
C VAL A 84 -22.08 17.03 2.92
N GLU A 85 -23.40 16.95 3.19
CA GLU A 85 -24.11 17.84 4.12
C GLU A 85 -23.58 17.71 5.55
N LYS A 86 -23.14 16.51 5.95
CA LYS A 86 -22.43 16.28 7.23
C LYS A 86 -20.96 16.72 7.21
N GLY A 87 -20.50 17.37 6.16
CA GLY A 87 -19.14 17.92 6.02
C GLY A 87 -18.11 16.97 5.39
N PHE A 88 -18.50 15.76 4.97
CA PHE A 88 -17.61 14.82 4.30
C PHE A 88 -17.60 15.06 2.78
N VAL A 89 -16.90 16.11 2.36
CA VAL A 89 -16.93 16.59 0.95
C VAL A 89 -16.10 15.76 -0.05
N GLN A 90 -15.51 14.63 0.35
CA GLN A 90 -14.54 13.89 -0.49
C GLN A 90 -15.15 12.61 -1.07
N PRO A 91 -15.56 12.58 -2.37
CA PRO A 91 -16.29 11.45 -2.95
C PRO A 91 -15.58 10.11 -2.79
N LYS A 92 -14.26 10.08 -2.99
CA LYS A 92 -13.45 8.86 -2.84
C LYS A 92 -13.44 8.31 -1.42
N LYS A 93 -13.46 9.17 -0.39
CA LYS A 93 -13.51 8.73 1.01
C LYS A 93 -14.90 8.22 1.36
N ASN A 94 -15.93 8.93 0.92
CA ASN A 94 -17.33 8.54 1.14
C ASN A 94 -17.62 7.19 0.49
N LEU A 95 -17.21 7.00 -0.78
CA LEU A 95 -17.32 5.71 -1.46
C LEU A 95 -16.62 4.58 -0.69
N LYS A 96 -15.41 4.83 -0.16
CA LYS A 96 -14.69 3.81 0.60
C LYS A 96 -15.39 3.45 1.91
N ALA A 97 -15.95 4.43 2.61
CA ALA A 97 -16.72 4.19 3.83
C ALA A 97 -17.98 3.38 3.50
N LEU A 98 -18.75 3.83 2.50
CA LEU A 98 -19.98 3.15 2.07
C LEU A 98 -19.70 1.71 1.60
N LEU A 99 -18.64 1.46 0.84
CA LEU A 99 -18.24 0.09 0.49
C LEU A 99 -17.86 -0.75 1.72
N GLY A 100 -17.23 -0.14 2.73
CA GLY A 100 -16.85 -0.82 3.96
C GLY A 100 -18.01 -1.08 4.91
N THR A 101 -19.15 -0.40 4.73
CA THR A 101 -20.35 -0.54 5.56
C THR A 101 -21.56 -1.02 4.75
N GLU A 102 -21.34 -1.54 3.54
CA GLU A 102 -22.38 -2.06 2.64
C GLU A 102 -23.50 -1.03 2.36
N GLY A 103 -23.13 0.25 2.32
CA GLY A 103 -24.03 1.36 2.10
C GLY A 103 -24.80 1.80 3.34
N ASP A 104 -24.51 1.28 4.54
CA ASP A 104 -25.07 1.79 5.79
C ASP A 104 -24.51 3.17 6.09
N LEU A 105 -25.37 4.19 6.01
CA LEU A 105 -25.00 5.59 6.18
C LEU A 105 -24.53 5.89 7.61
N THR A 106 -25.19 5.32 8.62
CA THR A 106 -24.88 5.58 10.03
C THR A 106 -23.49 5.07 10.38
N LYS A 107 -23.18 3.83 10.01
CA LYS A 107 -21.85 3.24 10.17
C LYS A 107 -20.79 3.97 9.34
N SER A 108 -21.14 4.43 8.13
CA SER A 108 -20.23 5.23 7.30
C SER A 108 -19.87 6.56 7.95
N ILE A 109 -20.85 7.27 8.54
CA ILE A 109 -20.61 8.50 9.29
C ILE A 109 -19.71 8.21 10.49
N GLU A 110 -20.00 7.15 11.26
CA GLU A 110 -19.18 6.75 12.40
C GLU A 110 -17.73 6.46 11.96
N GLN A 111 -17.55 5.70 10.87
CA GLN A 111 -16.24 5.37 10.32
C GLN A 111 -15.47 6.61 9.83
N LEU A 112 -16.15 7.56 9.18
CA LEU A 112 -15.54 8.80 8.69
C LEU A 112 -15.23 9.78 9.84
N SER A 113 -16.03 9.75 10.91
CA SER A 113 -15.87 10.57 12.11
C SER A 113 -14.75 10.06 13.01
N LYS A 114 -14.41 8.76 12.94
CA LYS A 114 -13.23 8.16 13.58
C LYS A 114 -11.95 8.74 12.95
N LYS A 115 -11.55 9.94 13.38
CA LYS A 115 -10.18 10.43 13.22
C LYS A 115 -9.27 9.38 13.83
N LYS A 116 -8.35 8.76 13.08
CA LYS A 116 -7.32 7.89 13.67
C LYS A 116 -6.42 8.74 14.57
N PRO A 117 -6.57 8.75 15.91
CA PRO A 117 -5.65 9.44 16.76
C PRO A 117 -4.53 8.45 17.05
N PHE A 118 -3.39 8.63 16.40
CA PHE A 118 -2.16 8.31 17.11
C PHE A 118 -1.35 9.60 17.18
N GLN A 119 -1.96 10.56 17.88
CA GLN A 119 -1.32 11.73 18.44
C GLN A 119 -1.61 11.64 19.93
N THR A 120 -0.70 11.03 20.65
CA THR A 120 -0.70 11.10 22.10
C THR A 120 0.03 12.38 22.44
N ASP A 121 -0.71 13.40 22.86
CA ASP A 121 -0.14 14.60 23.49
C ASP A 121 0.35 14.28 24.92
N GLN A 122 -0.05 13.12 25.45
CA GLN A 122 0.46 12.56 26.70
C GLN A 122 1.89 12.00 26.55
N PRO A 123 2.72 12.12 27.60
CA PRO A 123 4.01 11.45 27.70
C PRO A 123 3.90 9.94 27.44
N ILE A 124 4.87 9.39 26.72
CA ILE A 124 4.87 7.97 26.32
C ILE A 124 4.87 7.06 27.55
N GLU A 125 5.61 7.47 28.57
CA GLU A 125 5.74 6.77 29.85
C GLU A 125 4.38 6.58 30.54
N GLN A 126 3.54 7.62 30.57
CA GLN A 126 2.19 7.54 31.18
C GLN A 126 1.29 6.56 30.43
N ILE A 127 1.38 6.52 29.10
CA ILE A 127 0.55 5.64 28.27
C ILE A 127 0.95 4.18 28.46
N ILE A 128 2.24 3.91 28.58
CA ILE A 128 2.74 2.54 28.80
C ILE A 128 2.31 2.04 30.18
N GLU A 129 2.34 2.91 31.19
CA GLU A 129 1.95 2.60 32.56
C GLU A 129 0.44 2.37 32.69
N GLN A 130 -0.38 3.25 32.11
CA GLN A 130 -1.85 3.10 32.08
C GLN A 130 -2.31 1.78 31.46
N HIS A 131 -1.59 1.28 30.46
CA HIS A 131 -1.95 0.06 29.73
C HIS A 131 -1.17 -1.19 30.17
N GLY A 132 -0.32 -1.09 31.21
CA GLY A 132 0.41 -2.23 31.76
C GLY A 132 1.44 -2.84 30.81
N PHE A 133 1.95 -2.09 29.82
CA PHE A 133 2.91 -2.59 28.83
C PHE A 133 4.38 -2.34 29.20
N LYS A 134 4.66 -1.97 30.45
CA LYS A 134 6.00 -1.55 30.91
C LYS A 134 7.08 -2.61 30.63
N VAL A 135 6.80 -3.86 31.01
CA VAL A 135 7.72 -4.99 30.81
C VAL A 135 8.04 -5.22 29.34
N GLN A 136 7.04 -5.15 28.46
CA GLN A 136 7.22 -5.37 27.03
C GLN A 136 7.90 -4.18 26.35
N TYR A 137 7.65 -2.97 26.83
CA TYR A 137 8.32 -1.76 26.36
C TYR A 137 9.82 -1.79 26.67
N ASP A 138 10.18 -2.14 27.91
CA ASP A 138 11.58 -2.20 28.34
C ASP A 138 12.34 -3.30 27.60
N LYS A 139 11.74 -4.50 27.44
CA LYS A 139 12.32 -5.56 26.59
C LYS A 139 12.57 -5.11 25.15
N LEU A 140 11.68 -4.32 24.56
CA LEU A 140 11.88 -3.79 23.21
C LEU A 140 12.98 -2.71 23.16
N LYS A 141 13.15 -1.91 24.22
CA LYS A 141 14.29 -1.00 24.34
C LYS A 141 15.62 -1.75 24.47
N GLU A 142 15.67 -2.80 25.29
CA GLU A 142 16.83 -3.68 25.44
C GLU A 142 17.23 -4.35 24.12
N MET A 143 16.26 -4.72 23.29
CA MET A 143 16.50 -5.23 21.92
C MET A 143 17.01 -4.16 20.93
N GLY A 144 17.24 -2.93 21.38
CA GLY A 144 17.79 -1.84 20.55
C GLY A 144 16.75 -1.08 19.72
N TYR A 145 15.45 -1.21 20.03
CA TYR A 145 14.44 -0.38 19.37
C TYR A 145 14.33 0.99 20.06
N GLU A 146 14.79 2.05 19.39
CA GLU A 146 14.81 3.41 19.98
C GLU A 146 13.54 4.23 19.69
N ASN A 147 12.77 3.85 18.66
CA ASN A 147 11.59 4.62 18.25
C ASN A 147 10.39 4.35 19.17
N GLN A 148 10.36 5.08 20.29
CA GLN A 148 9.34 4.96 21.33
C GLN A 148 7.90 4.99 20.78
N LYS A 149 7.57 5.96 19.91
CA LYS A 149 6.22 6.07 19.30
C LYS A 149 5.85 4.84 18.47
N ARG A 150 6.82 4.25 17.77
CA ARG A 150 6.61 3.03 16.99
C ARG A 150 6.39 1.83 17.91
N ILE A 151 7.15 1.72 18.99
CA ILE A 151 7.01 0.65 19.99
C ILE A 151 5.62 0.70 20.61
N VAL A 152 5.21 1.85 21.14
CA VAL A 152 3.88 2.04 21.76
C VAL A 152 2.78 1.68 20.77
N ARG A 153 2.86 2.15 19.52
CA ARG A 153 1.88 1.80 18.48
C ARG A 153 1.80 0.29 18.24
N LEU A 154 2.93 -0.42 18.27
CA LEU A 154 2.97 -1.86 18.09
C LEU A 154 2.43 -2.59 19.33
N LEU A 155 2.74 -2.11 20.53
CA LEU A 155 2.18 -2.60 21.78
C LEU A 155 0.64 -2.54 21.76
N PHE A 156 0.06 -1.39 21.40
CA PHE A 156 -1.39 -1.29 21.24
C PHE A 156 -1.93 -2.20 20.14
N LYS A 157 -1.23 -2.27 19.00
CA LYS A 157 -1.70 -3.03 17.85
C LYS A 157 -1.77 -4.54 18.13
N PHE A 158 -0.83 -5.05 18.92
CA PHE A 158 -0.71 -6.47 19.24
C PHE A 158 -1.06 -6.77 20.69
N ASN A 159 -1.72 -5.82 21.37
CA ASN A 159 -2.13 -5.92 22.77
C ASN A 159 -1.02 -6.42 23.72
N GLY A 160 0.20 -5.89 23.55
CA GLY A 160 1.36 -6.28 24.35
C GLY A 160 1.99 -7.63 24.00
N ASN A 161 1.57 -8.34 22.93
CA ASN A 161 2.21 -9.59 22.52
C ASN A 161 3.60 -9.32 21.91
N LEU A 162 4.65 -9.64 22.66
CA LEU A 162 6.04 -9.37 22.27
C LEU A 162 6.46 -10.14 21.01
N GLU A 163 6.08 -11.42 20.88
CA GLU A 163 6.46 -12.25 19.73
C GLU A 163 5.90 -11.69 18.43
N SER A 164 4.62 -11.33 18.43
CA SER A 164 3.97 -10.71 17.26
C SER A 164 4.60 -9.36 16.90
N ILE A 165 5.06 -8.60 17.90
CA ILE A 165 5.74 -7.32 17.70
C ILE A 165 7.13 -7.54 17.11
N VAL A 166 7.91 -8.48 17.65
CA VAL A 166 9.25 -8.82 17.18
C VAL A 166 9.18 -9.37 15.75
N ASP A 167 8.29 -10.31 15.47
CA ASP A 167 8.05 -10.81 14.11
C ASP A 167 7.71 -9.65 13.15
N LYS A 168 6.84 -8.72 13.58
CA LYS A 168 6.51 -7.55 12.76
C LYS A 168 7.68 -6.59 12.56
N LEU A 169 8.58 -6.48 13.53
CA LEU A 169 9.77 -5.63 13.45
C LEU A 169 10.84 -6.26 12.54
N LEU A 170 11.02 -7.57 12.61
CA LEU A 170 11.89 -8.36 11.73
C LEU A 170 11.38 -8.37 10.28
N ASN A 171 10.12 -8.74 10.07
CA ASN A 171 9.48 -8.75 8.74
C ASN A 171 9.27 -7.34 8.18
N GLY A 172 9.18 -6.34 9.07
CA GLY A 172 9.09 -4.93 8.70
C GLY A 172 10.36 -4.37 8.06
N LYS A 173 11.54 -4.96 8.33
CA LYS A 173 12.80 -4.61 7.65
C LYS A 173 12.83 -5.12 6.20
N MET A 174 12.20 -6.27 5.92
CA MET A 174 12.12 -6.86 4.58
C MET A 174 11.05 -6.21 3.68
N GLY A 175 9.99 -5.64 4.26
CA GLY A 175 8.79 -5.21 3.51
C GLY A 175 8.70 -3.74 3.10
N LYS A 176 9.63 -2.86 3.52
CA LYS A 176 9.49 -1.39 3.28
C LYS A 176 10.78 -0.69 2.86
N ASN A 177 11.44 -1.20 1.83
CA ASN A 177 12.37 -0.42 1.00
C ASN A 177 11.97 -0.47 -0.49
N LYS A 178 10.66 -0.37 -0.80
CA LYS A 178 10.19 -0.09 -2.18
C LYS A 178 10.20 1.41 -2.55
N HIS A 179 10.75 2.25 -1.68
CA HIS A 179 11.30 3.53 -2.10
C HIS A 179 12.82 3.42 -2.00
N CYS A 180 13.44 2.89 -3.06
CA CYS A 180 14.76 3.38 -3.44
C CYS A 180 14.63 4.90 -3.50
N LYS A 181 15.10 5.58 -2.44
CA LYS A 181 15.70 6.87 -2.64
C LYS A 181 16.74 6.63 -3.73
N LYS A 182 16.60 7.29 -4.87
CA LYS A 182 17.73 7.55 -5.76
C LYS A 182 18.72 8.35 -4.90
N ILE A 183 19.51 7.64 -4.09
CA ILE A 183 20.83 8.11 -3.71
C ILE A 183 21.58 8.02 -5.02
N GLU A 184 22.19 9.14 -5.41
CA GLU A 184 22.97 9.34 -6.62
C GLU A 184 24.29 8.53 -6.58
N GLY A 185 24.19 7.24 -6.29
CA GLY A 185 25.19 6.25 -6.62
C GLY A 185 24.57 5.39 -7.70
N LYS A 186 24.94 5.62 -8.96
CA LYS A 186 24.73 4.61 -10.00
C LYS A 186 25.36 3.33 -9.47
N CYS A 187 24.53 2.37 -9.07
CA CYS A 187 24.98 1.01 -8.85
C CYS A 187 25.49 0.57 -10.23
N GLN A 188 26.80 0.69 -10.44
CA GLN A 188 27.49 0.14 -11.60
C GLN A 188 27.25 -1.36 -11.48
N LYS A 189 26.21 -1.84 -12.17
CA LYS A 189 26.02 -3.27 -12.36
C LYS A 189 27.21 -3.67 -13.22
N ASP A 190 28.21 -4.29 -12.61
CA ASP A 190 29.30 -4.93 -13.33
C ASP A 190 28.70 -6.04 -14.19
N LYS A 191 28.33 -5.67 -15.41
CA LYS A 191 27.77 -6.57 -16.43
C LYS A 191 28.76 -7.65 -16.86
N THR A 192 30.01 -7.52 -16.42
CA THR A 192 31.18 -8.36 -16.68
C THR A 192 31.49 -9.33 -15.54
N SER A 193 30.81 -9.24 -14.39
CA SER A 193 31.00 -10.23 -13.32
C SER A 193 30.55 -11.62 -13.78
N GLN A 194 31.33 -12.64 -13.46
CA GLN A 194 31.07 -14.04 -13.78
C GLN A 194 29.71 -14.50 -13.20
N GLU A 195 29.35 -14.02 -12.01
CA GLU A 195 28.04 -14.27 -11.38
C GLU A 195 26.88 -13.71 -12.21
N PHE A 196 27.06 -12.57 -12.88
CA PHE A 196 26.05 -11.98 -13.75
C PHE A 196 25.85 -12.78 -15.04
N LEU A 197 26.94 -13.35 -15.58
CA LEU A 197 26.88 -14.24 -16.74
C LEU A 197 26.18 -15.55 -16.39
N GLU A 198 26.49 -16.16 -15.25
CA GLU A 198 25.80 -17.35 -14.74
C GLU A 198 24.31 -17.08 -14.49
N PHE A 199 23.97 -15.95 -13.87
CA PHE A 199 22.58 -15.56 -13.68
C PHE A 199 21.84 -15.38 -15.02
N LYS A 200 22.51 -14.81 -16.03
CA LYS A 200 21.94 -14.63 -17.37
C LYS A 200 21.70 -15.98 -18.06
N GLN A 201 22.60 -16.95 -17.87
CA GLN A 201 22.43 -18.32 -18.37
C GLN A 201 21.27 -19.04 -17.65
N LYS A 202 21.28 -19.05 -16.31
CA LYS A 202 20.19 -19.63 -15.49
C LYS A 202 18.83 -19.02 -15.82
N LYS A 203 18.77 -17.72 -16.10
CA LYS A 203 17.53 -17.05 -16.53
C LYS A 203 17.05 -17.51 -17.91
N LYS A 204 17.96 -17.74 -18.85
CA LYS A 204 17.61 -18.28 -20.18
C LYS A 204 17.11 -19.72 -20.07
N GLU A 205 17.77 -20.55 -19.25
CA GLU A 205 17.35 -21.93 -18.99
C GLU A 205 15.97 -21.98 -18.33
N PHE A 206 15.75 -21.16 -17.32
CA PHE A 206 14.43 -21.07 -16.67
C PHE A 206 13.34 -20.64 -17.65
N LYS A 207 13.65 -19.74 -18.58
CA LYS A 207 12.70 -19.34 -19.63
C LYS A 207 12.36 -20.51 -20.56
N LYS A 208 13.35 -21.32 -20.98
CA LYS A 208 13.12 -22.52 -21.79
C LYS A 208 12.24 -23.54 -21.06
N LYS A 209 12.49 -23.76 -19.76
CA LYS A 209 11.67 -24.63 -18.92
C LYS A 209 10.20 -24.17 -18.87
N LEU A 210 9.96 -22.86 -18.78
CA LEU A 210 8.60 -22.32 -18.83
C LEU A 210 7.94 -22.51 -20.20
N GLU A 211 8.66 -22.26 -21.29
CA GLU A 211 8.16 -22.47 -22.66
C GLU A 211 7.80 -23.94 -22.91
N GLN A 212 8.61 -24.90 -22.41
CA GLN A 212 8.31 -26.33 -22.49
C GLN A 212 7.04 -26.71 -21.71
N LEU A 213 6.81 -26.14 -20.53
CA LEU A 213 5.59 -26.41 -19.74
C LEU A 213 4.34 -25.75 -20.35
N GLU A 214 4.48 -24.59 -20.98
CA GLU A 214 3.40 -23.94 -21.74
C GLU A 214 2.98 -24.79 -22.95
N GLN A 215 3.93 -25.39 -23.67
CA GLN A 215 3.64 -26.34 -24.76
C GLN A 215 2.88 -27.59 -24.29
N ASN A 216 3.09 -28.00 -23.03
CA ASN A 216 2.35 -29.10 -22.39
C ASN A 216 0.99 -28.65 -21.78
N GLY A 217 0.53 -27.43 -22.10
CA GLY A 217 -0.76 -26.90 -21.68
C GLY A 217 -0.80 -26.40 -20.23
N ILE A 218 0.35 -26.23 -19.58
CA ILE A 218 0.44 -25.71 -18.22
C ILE A 218 0.61 -24.18 -18.28
N HIS A 219 -0.39 -23.45 -17.80
CA HIS A 219 -0.35 -21.99 -17.80
C HIS A 219 0.86 -21.44 -17.03
N ARG A 220 1.55 -20.44 -17.61
CA ARG A 220 2.80 -19.85 -17.13
C ARG A 220 2.89 -19.61 -15.62
N HIS A 221 1.86 -18.98 -15.06
CA HIS A 221 1.81 -18.67 -13.63
C HIS A 221 1.78 -19.93 -12.74
N LYS A 222 1.12 -21.01 -13.19
CA LYS A 222 1.13 -22.31 -12.51
C LYS A 222 2.48 -23.01 -12.68
N ALA A 223 3.05 -22.97 -13.89
CA ALA A 223 4.37 -23.54 -14.19
C ALA A 223 5.48 -22.97 -13.28
N VAL A 224 5.49 -21.65 -13.04
CA VAL A 224 6.46 -21.01 -12.12
C VAL A 224 6.35 -21.57 -10.69
N LYS A 225 5.13 -21.76 -10.19
CA LYS A 225 4.91 -22.31 -8.84
C LYS A 225 5.32 -23.77 -8.74
N LEU A 226 4.97 -24.58 -9.74
CA LEU A 226 5.30 -26.00 -9.76
C LEU A 226 6.81 -26.24 -9.90
N LEU A 227 7.50 -25.44 -10.72
CA LEU A 227 8.96 -25.46 -10.80
C LEU A 227 9.63 -25.06 -9.47
N ALA A 228 9.03 -24.15 -8.70
CA ALA A 228 9.57 -23.79 -7.39
C ALA A 228 9.42 -24.93 -6.35
N ILE A 229 8.32 -25.69 -6.43
CA ILE A 229 8.04 -26.81 -5.51
C ILE A 229 8.87 -28.04 -5.89
N LEU A 230 9.04 -28.31 -7.19
CA LEU A 230 9.72 -29.48 -7.72
C LEU A 230 11.18 -29.17 -8.12
N ASN A 231 11.83 -28.23 -7.42
CA ASN A 231 13.25 -27.90 -7.57
C ASN A 231 13.72 -27.63 -9.02
N GLY A 232 12.82 -27.14 -9.86
CA GLY A 232 13.09 -26.81 -11.25
C GLY A 232 13.10 -28.00 -12.21
N ASP A 233 12.62 -29.17 -11.80
CA ASP A 233 12.46 -30.35 -12.66
C ASP A 233 11.18 -30.24 -13.50
N THR A 234 11.34 -30.14 -14.83
CA THR A 234 10.22 -30.01 -15.77
C THR A 234 9.45 -31.31 -15.96
N ASP A 235 10.12 -32.46 -15.91
CA ASP A 235 9.50 -33.75 -16.20
C ASP A 235 8.67 -34.21 -15.01
N ALA A 236 9.16 -33.95 -13.79
CA ALA A 236 8.37 -34.11 -12.57
C ALA A 236 7.10 -33.25 -12.58
N VAL A 237 7.19 -32.00 -13.06
CA VAL A 237 6.02 -31.10 -13.18
C VAL A 237 5.00 -31.64 -14.18
N ILE A 238 5.44 -32.14 -15.34
CA ILE A 238 4.56 -32.71 -16.37
C ILE A 238 3.88 -33.98 -15.86
N LYS A 239 4.64 -34.88 -15.22
CA LYS A 239 4.12 -36.12 -14.64
C LYS A 239 3.07 -35.84 -13.57
N TRP A 240 3.36 -34.91 -12.66
CA TRP A 240 2.43 -34.49 -11.60
C TRP A 240 1.15 -33.85 -12.18
N PHE A 241 1.29 -32.98 -13.17
CA PHE A 241 0.15 -32.32 -13.81
C PHE A 241 -0.77 -33.31 -14.55
N ASN A 242 -0.19 -34.30 -15.22
CA ASN A 242 -0.93 -35.34 -15.93
C ASN A 242 -1.60 -36.36 -14.99
N GLN A 243 -1.10 -36.55 -13.77
CA GLN A 243 -1.72 -37.40 -12.76
C GLN A 243 -2.97 -36.77 -12.12
N ILE A 244 -3.06 -35.44 -12.07
CA ILE A 244 -4.18 -34.71 -11.45
C ILE A 244 -5.34 -34.49 -12.43
N LYS A 245 -5.05 -34.35 -13.73
CA LYS A 245 -6.09 -34.24 -14.79
C LYS A 245 -7.15 -35.35 -14.78
N PRO A 246 -6.83 -36.65 -14.58
CA PRO A 246 -7.85 -37.70 -14.54
C PRO A 246 -8.72 -37.68 -13.28
N GLN A 247 -8.23 -37.19 -12.13
CA GLN A 247 -9.03 -37.11 -10.90
C GLN A 247 -10.11 -36.02 -10.97
N ALA A 248 -9.81 -34.86 -11.54
CA ALA A 248 -10.79 -33.77 -11.68
C ALA A 248 -11.96 -34.11 -12.62
N LYS A 249 -11.74 -34.94 -13.65
CA LYS A 249 -12.81 -35.40 -14.56
C LYS A 249 -13.72 -36.47 -13.92
N ALA A 250 -13.15 -37.35 -13.09
CA ALA A 250 -13.93 -38.38 -12.40
C ALA A 250 -14.87 -37.78 -11.35
N GLU A 251 -14.42 -36.74 -10.62
CA GLU A 251 -15.24 -36.02 -9.63
C GLU A 251 -16.35 -35.16 -10.27
N GLU A 252 -16.10 -34.53 -11.42
CA GLU A 252 -17.14 -33.79 -12.14
C GLU A 252 -18.26 -34.71 -12.69
N GLN A 253 -17.91 -35.92 -13.14
CA GLN A 253 -18.91 -36.91 -13.60
C GLN A 253 -19.73 -37.49 -12.43
N THR A 254 -19.12 -37.78 -11.28
CA THR A 254 -19.87 -38.26 -10.10
C THR A 254 -20.76 -37.17 -9.48
N LEU A 255 -20.41 -35.89 -9.64
CA LEU A 255 -21.26 -34.78 -9.18
C LEU A 255 -22.48 -34.59 -10.09
N GLN A 256 -22.33 -34.78 -11.40
CA GLN A 256 -23.45 -34.69 -12.35
C GLN A 256 -24.44 -35.84 -12.19
N GLU A 257 -23.98 -37.09 -12.01
CA GLU A 257 -24.87 -38.24 -11.79
C GLU A 257 -25.68 -38.12 -10.49
N LYS A 258 -25.10 -37.55 -9.42
CA LYS A 258 -25.83 -37.27 -8.17
C LYS A 258 -26.85 -36.14 -8.30
N GLN A 259 -26.65 -35.20 -9.22
CA GLN A 259 -27.62 -34.12 -9.46
C GLN A 259 -28.80 -34.60 -10.31
N THR A 260 -28.60 -35.54 -11.24
CA THR A 260 -29.68 -36.13 -12.02
C THR A 260 -30.56 -37.09 -11.20
N LEU A 261 -29.99 -37.87 -10.29
CA LEU A 261 -30.73 -38.78 -9.40
C LEU A 261 -31.55 -38.08 -8.30
N ALA A 262 -31.30 -36.79 -8.05
CA ALA A 262 -32.06 -35.99 -7.08
C ALA A 262 -33.22 -35.21 -7.74
N GLN A 263 -33.40 -35.34 -9.06
CA GLN A 263 -34.47 -34.69 -9.84
C GLN A 263 -35.51 -35.68 -10.40
N GLU A 264 -35.34 -36.98 -10.15
CA GLU A 264 -36.38 -38.03 -10.30
C GLU A 264 -37.01 -38.34 -8.94
#